data_AF-C9MVK3-F1
#
_entry.id   AF-C9MVK3-F1
#
_cell.length_a   1.000
_cell.length_b   1.000
_cell.length_c   1.000
_cell.angle_alpha   90.00
_cell.angle_beta   90.00
_cell.angle_gamma   90.00
#
_symmetry.space_group_name_H-M   'P 1'
#
loop_
_entity.id
_entity.type
_entity.pdbx_description
1 polymer ?
#
loop_
_entity_poly.entity_id
_entity_poly.type
_entity_poly.pdbx_seq_one_letter_code
_entity_poly.pdbx_strand_id
1 'polypeptide(L)'
;MFLISKQIIETAEEALRNNDTEKAFAVVDLHNKLYTKEKEVRKAHIKRVSKQECDVKAGLYYIDVVSHFTRIGDHARNLVEKMIENKAN
;
A
#
# COMPACT_ATOMS: atom_id res chain seq x y z
N MET A 1 2.74 -6.31 -4.39
CA MET A 1 2.05 -5.02 -4.21
C MET A 1 0.57 -5.17 -4.47
N PHE A 2 0.15 -5.53 -5.70
CA PHE A 2 -1.27 -5.80 -6.02
C PHE A 2 -2.04 -6.61 -4.95
N LEU A 3 -1.57 -7.81 -4.60
CA LEU A 3 -2.24 -8.65 -3.59
C LEU A 3 -2.34 -7.98 -2.21
N ILE A 4 -1.31 -7.26 -1.79
CA ILE A 4 -1.29 -6.54 -0.51
C ILE A 4 -2.29 -5.37 -0.57
N SER A 5 -2.27 -4.59 -1.65
CA SER A 5 -3.22 -3.48 -1.85
C SER A 5 -4.66 -3.96 -1.92
N LYS A 6 -4.92 -5.10 -2.58
CA LYS A 6 -6.24 -5.74 -2.60
C LYS A 6 -6.69 -6.13 -1.18
N GLN A 7 -5.83 -6.82 -0.44
CA GLN A 7 -6.12 -7.22 0.94
C GLN A 7 -6.37 -6.02 1.86
N ILE A 8 -5.61 -4.92 1.68
CA ILE A 8 -5.83 -3.66 2.40
C ILE A 8 -7.25 -3.14 2.17
N ILE A 9 -7.71 -3.10 0.92
CA ILE A 9 -9.06 -2.61 0.57
C ILE A 9 -10.12 -3.51 1.20
N GLU A 10 -10.02 -4.83 1.00
CA GLU A 10 -11.00 -5.80 1.52
C GLU A 10 -11.08 -5.74 3.06
N THR A 11 -9.93 -5.67 3.73
CA THR A 11 -9.88 -5.59 5.19
C THR A 11 -10.41 -4.25 5.72
N ALA A 12 -10.13 -3.14 5.02
CA ALA A 12 -10.67 -1.82 5.37
C ALA A 12 -12.19 -1.75 5.19
N GLU A 13 -12.71 -2.34 4.12
CA GLU A 13 -14.15 -2.45 3.88
C GLU A 13 -14.83 -3.23 5.01
N GLU A 14 -14.28 -4.39 5.38
CA GLU A 14 -14.81 -5.19 6.48
C GLU A 14 -14.74 -4.48 7.84
N ALA A 15 -13.64 -3.74 8.10
CA ALA A 15 -13.48 -2.93 9.30
C ALA A 15 -14.57 -1.87 9.41
N LEU A 16 -14.79 -1.11 8.34
CA LEU A 16 -15.77 -0.03 8.28
C LEU A 16 -17.21 -0.56 8.37
N ARG A 17 -17.54 -1.62 7.63
CA ARG A 17 -18.90 -2.21 7.61
C ARG A 17 -19.32 -2.76 8.97
N ASN A 18 -18.40 -3.41 9.68
CA ASN A 18 -18.70 -4.08 10.95
C ASN A 18 -18.28 -3.27 12.17
N ASN A 19 -17.78 -2.05 11.97
CA ASN A 19 -17.19 -1.24 13.04
C ASN A 19 -16.11 -2.02 13.83
N ASP A 20 -15.29 -2.81 13.13
CA ASP A 20 -14.29 -3.73 13.69
C ASP A 20 -12.92 -3.04 13.83
N THR A 21 -12.54 -2.73 15.07
CA THR A 21 -11.29 -2.02 15.38
C THR A 21 -10.05 -2.91 15.17
N GLU A 22 -10.15 -4.22 15.36
CA GLU A 22 -9.01 -5.12 15.18
C GLU A 22 -8.60 -5.17 13.70
N LYS A 23 -9.59 -5.25 12.80
CA LYS A 23 -9.34 -5.15 11.36
C LYS A 23 -8.84 -3.76 10.94
N ALA A 24 -9.32 -2.70 11.59
CA ALA A 24 -8.80 -1.35 11.36
C ALA A 24 -7.29 -1.27 11.66
N PHE A 25 -6.82 -1.85 12.77
CA PHE A 25 -5.39 -1.95 13.05
C PHE A 25 -4.66 -2.89 12.08
N ALA A 26 -5.27 -4.00 11.67
CA ALA A 26 -4.67 -4.90 10.68
C ALA A 26 -4.42 -4.19 9.33
N VAL A 27 -5.26 -3.24 8.93
CA VAL A 27 -5.03 -2.40 7.74
C VAL A 27 -3.78 -1.54 7.89
N VAL A 28 -3.52 -0.96 9.06
CA VAL A 28 -2.29 -0.19 9.34
C VAL A 28 -1.05 -1.10 9.22
N ASP A 29 -1.12 -2.34 9.71
CA ASP A 29 -0.03 -3.30 9.57
C ASP A 29 0.20 -3.75 8.12
N LEU A 30 -0.88 -3.99 7.37
CA LEU A 30 -0.80 -4.33 5.95
C LEU A 30 -0.20 -3.19 5.12
N HIS A 31 -0.53 -1.95 5.48
CA HIS A 31 0.04 -0.75 4.88
C HIS A 31 1.55 -0.63 5.13
N ASN A 32 2.03 -0.93 6.33
CA ASN A 32 3.46 -1.03 6.63
C ASN A 32 4.17 -2.11 5.79
N LYS A 33 3.51 -3.26 5.59
CA LYS A 33 4.01 -4.32 4.69
C LYS A 33 4.07 -3.84 3.24
N LEU A 34 3.09 -3.06 2.78
CA LEU A 34 3.08 -2.49 1.43
C LEU A 34 4.26 -1.52 1.22
N TYR A 35 4.53 -0.63 2.16
CA TYR A 35 5.68 0.28 2.12
C TYR A 35 7.01 -0.47 2.13
N THR A 36 7.11 -1.55 2.90
CA THR A 36 8.31 -2.41 2.88
C THR A 36 8.51 -3.03 1.51
N LYS A 37 7.43 -3.51 0.88
CA LYS A 37 7.49 -4.06 -0.47
C LYS A 37 7.85 -3.00 -1.51
N GLU A 38 7.35 -1.77 -1.38
CA GLU A 38 7.73 -0.65 -2.25
C GLU A 38 9.25 -0.42 -2.24
N LYS A 39 9.86 -0.34 -1.05
CA LYS A 39 11.32 -0.16 -0.90
C LYS A 39 12.10 -1.28 -1.57
N GLU A 40 11.67 -2.53 -1.38
CA GLU A 40 12.28 -3.71 -2.01
C GLU A 40 12.26 -3.62 -3.53
N VAL A 41 11.08 -3.34 -4.12
CA VAL A 41 10.92 -3.33 -5.58
C VAL A 41 11.62 -2.13 -6.23
N ARG A 42 11.65 -0.97 -5.56
CA ARG A 42 12.42 0.20 -6.02
C ARG A 42 13.92 -0.10 -6.02
N LYS A 43 14.45 -0.70 -4.95
CA LYS A 43 15.86 -1.10 -4.89
C LYS A 43 16.22 -2.09 -6.00
N ALA A 44 15.34 -3.07 -6.25
CA ALA A 44 15.52 -4.02 -7.34
C ALA A 44 15.51 -3.31 -8.71
N HIS A 45 14.63 -2.34 -8.92
CA HIS A 45 14.59 -1.57 -10.17
C HIS A 45 15.86 -0.74 -10.39
N ILE A 46 16.36 -0.05 -9.35
CA ILE A 46 17.63 0.71 -9.42
C ILE A 46 18.77 -0.21 -9.87
N LYS A 47 18.84 -1.45 -9.35
CA LYS A 47 19.85 -2.43 -9.77
C LYS A 47 19.74 -2.82 -11.25
N ARG A 48 18.53 -2.90 -11.81
CA ARG A 48 18.33 -3.15 -13.25
C ARG A 48 18.77 -1.95 -14.09
N VAL A 49 18.41 -0.74 -13.65
CA VAL A 49 18.80 0.51 -14.31
C VAL A 49 20.32 0.66 -14.33
N SER A 50 21.02 0.39 -13.22
CA SER A 50 22.49 0.49 -13.16
C SER A 50 23.21 -0.48 -14.09
N LYS A 51 22.54 -1.57 -14.49
CA LYS A 51 23.06 -2.56 -15.43
C LYS A 51 22.61 -2.31 -16.87
N GLN A 52 21.89 -1.22 -17.13
CA GLN A 52 21.31 -0.92 -18.44
C GLN A 52 20.34 -2.01 -18.95
N GLU A 53 19.71 -2.75 -18.04
CA GLU A 53 18.75 -3.83 -18.36
C GLU A 53 17.31 -3.32 -18.52
N CYS A 54 17.08 -2.01 -18.39
CA CYS A 54 15.75 -1.40 -18.48
C CYS A 54 15.68 -0.38 -19.62
N ASP A 55 14.62 -0.49 -20.42
CA ASP A 55 14.13 0.62 -21.23
C ASP A 55 13.69 1.79 -20.32
N VAL A 56 14.08 3.01 -20.68
CA VAL A 56 13.83 4.21 -19.85
C VAL A 56 12.33 4.46 -19.68
N LYS A 57 11.56 4.32 -20.75
CA LYS A 57 10.11 4.57 -20.74
C LYS A 57 9.38 3.51 -19.90
N ALA A 58 9.74 2.24 -20.06
CA ALA A 58 9.23 1.16 -19.22
C ALA A 58 9.60 1.35 -17.74
N GLY A 59 10.80 1.88 -17.45
CA GLY A 59 11.23 2.21 -16.09
C GLY A 59 10.36 3.28 -15.43
N LEU A 60 10.01 4.35 -16.18
CA LEU A 60 9.10 5.39 -15.69
C LEU A 60 7.72 4.81 -15.34
N TYR A 61 7.11 4.05 -16.26
CA TYR A 61 5.81 3.41 -16.00
C TYR A 61 5.84 2.47 -14.80
N TYR A 62 6.94 1.73 -14.62
CA TYR A 62 7.09 0.85 -13.48
C TYR A 62 7.05 1.61 -12.15
N ILE A 63 7.76 2.74 -12.06
CA ILE A 63 7.77 3.57 -10.86
C ILE A 63 6.39 4.19 -10.58
N ASP A 64 5.69 4.64 -11.63
CA ASP A 64 4.35 5.20 -11.49
C ASP A 64 3.37 4.16 -10.93
N VAL A 65 3.36 2.95 -11.51
CA VAL A 65 2.52 1.84 -11.05
C VAL A 65 2.82 1.47 -9.60
N VAL A 66 4.11 1.42 -9.22
CA VAL A 66 4.52 1.18 -7.82
C VAL A 66 3.94 2.26 -6.88
N SER A 67 3.97 3.53 -7.28
CA SER A 67 3.41 4.64 -6.50
C SER A 67 1.88 4.62 -6.40
N HIS A 68 1.18 4.12 -7.42
CA HIS A 68 -0.27 3.98 -7.37
C HIS A 68 -0.70 2.95 -6.31
N PHE A 69 0.06 1.87 -6.14
CA PHE A 69 -0.25 0.89 -5.09
C PHE A 69 -0.13 1.50 -3.69
N THR A 70 0.91 2.29 -3.41
CA THR A 70 1.07 2.92 -2.09
C THR A 70 0.01 3.96 -1.81
N ARG A 71 -0.36 4.78 -2.80
CA ARG A 71 -1.50 5.73 -2.69
C ARG A 71 -2.81 5.04 -2.34
N ILE A 72 -3.11 3.91 -2.98
CA ILE A 72 -4.29 3.08 -2.63
C ILE A 72 -4.22 2.65 -1.15
N GLY A 73 -3.05 2.19 -0.71
CA GLY A 73 -2.82 1.83 0.68
C GLY A 73 -3.03 3.00 1.64
N ASP A 74 -2.48 4.17 1.33
CA ASP A 74 -2.63 5.38 2.15
C ASP A 74 -4.10 5.78 2.29
N HIS A 75 -4.87 5.76 1.21
CA HIS A 75 -6.30 6.08 1.24
C HIS A 75 -7.09 5.11 2.15
N ALA A 76 -6.84 3.80 2.04
CA ALA A 76 -7.50 2.82 2.89
C ALA A 76 -7.10 2.97 4.37
N ARG A 77 -5.82 3.23 4.66
CA ARG A 77 -5.32 3.51 6.01
C ARG A 77 -6.00 4.74 6.61
N ASN A 78 -6.07 5.84 5.86
CA ASN A 78 -6.68 7.09 6.35
C ASN A 78 -8.16 6.90 6.73
N LEU A 79 -8.90 6.05 6.00
CA LEU A 79 -10.29 5.73 6.34
C LEU A 79 -10.42 5.01 7.68
N VAL A 80 -9.60 3.99 7.92
CA VAL A 80 -9.65 3.23 9.18
C VAL A 80 -9.06 4.02 10.36
N GLU A 81 -8.06 4.87 10.15
CA GLU A 81 -7.56 5.80 11.17
C GLU A 81 -8.67 6.74 11.62
N LYS A 82 -9.46 7.30 10.68
CA LYS A 82 -10.61 8.14 11.02
C LYS A 82 -11.69 7.40 11.82
N MET A 83 -11.93 6.13 11.49
CA MET A 83 -12.84 5.28 12.25
C MET A 83 -12.35 5.07 13.69
N ILE A 84 -11.05 4.81 13.88
CA ILE A 84 -10.44 4.64 15.20
C ILE A 84 -10.55 5.93 16.01
N GLU A 85 -10.23 7.08 15.42
CA GLU A 85 -10.36 8.40 16.05
C GLU A 85 -11.80 8.68 16.51
N ASN A 86 -12.79 8.38 15.69
CA ASN A 86 -14.20 8.62 16.00
C ASN A 86 -14.71 7.76 17.16
N LYS A 87 -14.06 6.65 17.50
CA LYS A 87 -14.40 5.83 18.67
C LYS A 87 -13.77 6.33 19.97
N ALA A 88 -12.69 7.10 19.88
CA ALA A 88 -11.97 7.63 21.03
C ALA A 88 -12.59 8.93 21.58
N ASN A 89 -13.49 9.55 20.80
CA ASN A 89 -14.30 10.72 21.19
C ASN A 89 -15.70 10.29 21.64
#